data_AF-A0AB74TUD3-F1
#
_entry.id   AF-A0AB74TUD3-F1
#
_cell.length_a   1.000
_cell.length_b   1.000
_cell.length_c   1.000
_cell.angle_alpha   90.00
_cell.angle_beta   90.00
_cell.angle_gamma   90.00
#
_symmetry.space_group_name_H-M   'P 1'
#
loop_
_entity.id
_entity.type
_entity.pdbx_description
1 polymer ?
#
loop_
_entity_poly.entity_id
_entity_poly.type
_entity_poly.pdbx_seq_one_letter_code
_entity_poly.pdbx_strand_id
1 'polypeptide(L)'
;MSSLLEQALRYSEWGEVFLLAPFEKRPLTANGYKDSTQNPEQIEAWWKQHPQANIGLNLEKLPHVWVLDIDRKENGTDGLKSLQDIKCEDGESVYQKISQLDNLKGCTTPSGGQHLYFTSENEEITTNRKYSVLPGIDVLGGGYAILPPSKTHKGEYRLSEYFTLDDIPPAPEWLEQAVLKAIHQKEGSTNFSMVAKGSPTMTQGMKYTASVVCEWMDGVAEGERNVWLTKQIGRLLGQGMPAEYAYTWLHHLNSQFVEPSLSDSEVNTVFKSILDKELKKREMAI
;
A
#
# COMPACT_ATOMS: atom_id res chain seq x y z
N MET A 1 34.66 -9.46 -2.93
CA MET A 1 33.27 -9.05 -2.59
C MET A 1 33.18 -9.05 -1.08
N SER A 2 32.74 -7.94 -0.51
CA SER A 2 32.54 -7.81 0.94
C SER A 2 31.34 -8.67 1.38
N SER A 3 31.41 -9.26 2.58
CA SER A 3 30.32 -10.11 3.10
C SER A 3 29.07 -9.28 3.42
N LEU A 4 27.89 -9.91 3.46
CA LEU A 4 26.63 -9.23 3.85
C LEU A 4 26.75 -8.60 5.26
N LEU A 5 27.47 -9.25 6.17
CA LEU A 5 27.75 -8.72 7.51
C LEU A 5 28.61 -7.44 7.45
N GLU A 6 29.72 -7.47 6.73
CA GLU A 6 30.60 -6.29 6.58
C GLU A 6 29.83 -5.09 6.01
N GLN A 7 28.97 -5.33 5.03
CA GLN A 7 28.12 -4.27 4.48
C GLN A 7 27.05 -3.81 5.46
N ALA A 8 26.39 -4.72 6.19
CA ALA A 8 25.42 -4.35 7.21
C ALA A 8 26.04 -3.50 8.33
N LEU A 9 27.24 -3.86 8.79
CA LEU A 9 28.00 -3.07 9.77
C LEU A 9 28.35 -1.69 9.22
N ARG A 10 28.83 -1.62 7.98
CA ARG A 10 29.09 -0.35 7.32
C ARG A 10 27.82 0.51 7.25
N TYR A 11 26.70 -0.06 6.82
CA TYR A 11 25.43 0.67 6.75
C TYR A 11 24.92 1.16 8.10
N SER A 12 25.21 0.41 9.16
CA SER A 12 24.82 0.73 10.52
C SER A 12 25.52 1.97 11.08
N GLU A 13 26.59 2.44 10.46
CA GLU A 13 27.22 3.72 10.81
C GLU A 13 26.29 4.92 10.51
N TRP A 14 25.34 4.75 9.59
CA TRP A 14 24.45 5.83 9.15
C TRP A 14 23.00 5.67 9.59
N GLY A 15 22.49 4.44 9.59
CA GLY A 15 21.09 4.20 9.92
C GLY A 15 20.84 2.81 10.46
N GLU A 16 19.71 2.64 11.13
CA GLU A 16 19.35 1.36 11.69
C GLU A 16 19.08 0.32 10.59
N VAL A 17 19.77 -0.83 10.66
CA VAL A 17 19.62 -1.95 9.73
C VAL A 17 18.89 -3.13 10.37
N PHE A 18 18.34 -4.01 9.54
CA PHE A 18 17.68 -5.24 10.01
C PHE A 18 17.77 -6.37 8.99
N LEU A 19 17.43 -7.58 9.45
CA LEU A 19 17.46 -8.79 8.64
C LEU A 19 16.24 -8.91 7.72
N LEU A 20 16.50 -9.14 6.44
CA LEU A 20 15.53 -9.59 5.45
C LEU A 20 15.80 -11.05 5.08
N ALA A 21 14.74 -11.80 4.77
CA ALA A 21 14.83 -13.20 4.40
C ALA A 21 15.70 -13.38 3.13
N PRO A 22 16.58 -14.40 3.07
CA PRO A 22 17.38 -14.68 1.89
C PRO A 22 16.51 -14.84 0.65
N PHE A 23 16.92 -14.27 -0.49
CA PHE A 23 16.20 -14.30 -1.77
C PHE A 23 14.81 -13.62 -1.78
N GLU A 24 14.41 -13.03 -0.67
CA GLU A 24 13.12 -12.39 -0.47
C GLU A 24 13.29 -10.95 0.04
N LYS A 25 12.17 -10.23 0.14
CA LYS A 25 12.11 -8.84 0.59
C LYS A 25 11.40 -8.68 1.94
N ARG A 26 11.11 -9.78 2.65
CA ARG A 26 10.38 -9.75 3.93
C ARG A 26 11.33 -9.70 5.13
N PRO A 27 11.01 -8.97 6.21
CA PRO A 27 11.77 -9.04 7.45
C PRO A 27 11.81 -10.44 8.07
N LEU A 28 12.92 -10.77 8.75
CA LEU A 28 13.04 -11.97 9.60
C LEU A 28 12.74 -11.71 11.08
N THR A 29 12.78 -10.43 11.49
CA THR A 29 12.55 -9.97 12.86
C THR A 29 11.06 -10.02 13.22
N ALA A 30 10.75 -10.19 14.52
CA ALA A 30 9.39 -10.42 15.00
C ALA A 30 8.46 -9.21 14.75
N ASN A 31 8.96 -7.99 14.95
CA ASN A 31 8.23 -6.75 14.68
C ASN A 31 8.59 -6.12 13.33
N GLY A 32 9.21 -6.89 12.44
CA GLY A 32 9.67 -6.42 11.15
C GLY A 32 10.77 -5.36 11.25
N TYR A 33 10.73 -4.37 10.36
CA TYR A 33 11.76 -3.31 10.30
C TYR A 33 11.82 -2.44 11.56
N LYS A 34 10.84 -2.53 12.47
CA LYS A 34 10.85 -1.83 13.76
C LYS A 34 11.87 -2.36 14.76
N ASP A 35 12.34 -3.59 14.55
CA ASP A 35 13.41 -4.18 15.35
C ASP A 35 14.81 -3.77 14.85
N SER A 36 14.92 -2.82 13.91
CA SER A 36 16.19 -2.37 13.36
C SER A 36 17.14 -1.82 14.43
N THR A 37 18.45 -1.84 14.12
CA THR A 37 19.46 -1.40 15.07
C THR A 37 20.72 -0.88 14.39
N GLN A 38 21.46 -0.03 15.10
CA GLN A 38 22.85 0.34 14.78
C GLN A 38 23.87 -0.37 15.68
N ASN A 39 23.43 -1.24 16.61
CA ASN A 39 24.35 -1.91 17.52
C ASN A 39 25.17 -2.99 16.78
N PRO A 40 26.50 -2.84 16.65
CA PRO A 40 27.33 -3.79 15.91
C PRO A 40 27.30 -5.20 16.51
N GLU A 41 27.23 -5.34 17.84
CA GLU A 41 27.17 -6.66 18.50
C GLU A 41 25.88 -7.42 18.11
N GLN A 42 24.76 -6.70 18.02
CA GLN A 42 23.48 -7.27 17.61
C GLN A 42 23.49 -7.65 16.13
N ILE A 43 24.09 -6.82 15.28
CA ILE A 43 24.23 -7.07 13.84
C ILE A 43 25.12 -8.28 13.60
N GLU A 44 26.26 -8.38 14.28
CA GLU A 44 27.14 -9.56 14.22
C GLU A 44 26.42 -10.82 14.66
N ALA A 45 25.68 -10.77 15.79
CA ALA A 45 24.91 -11.91 16.28
C ALA A 45 23.85 -12.36 15.26
N TRP A 46 23.14 -11.42 14.64
CA TRP A 46 22.15 -11.68 13.60
C TRP A 46 22.73 -12.36 12.37
N TRP A 47 23.81 -11.83 11.80
CA TRP A 47 24.43 -12.42 10.61
C TRP A 47 25.24 -13.69 10.92
N LYS A 48 25.65 -13.91 12.17
CA LYS A 48 26.18 -15.21 12.60
C LYS A 48 25.11 -16.31 12.54
N GLN A 49 23.86 -15.98 12.91
CA GLN A 49 22.72 -16.91 12.85
C GLN A 49 22.12 -17.02 11.44
N HIS A 50 22.13 -15.93 10.67
CA HIS A 50 21.57 -15.85 9.33
C HIS A 50 22.58 -15.28 8.31
N PRO A 51 23.65 -16.03 7.94
CA PRO A 51 24.74 -15.51 7.11
C PRO A 51 24.34 -15.05 5.70
N GLN A 52 23.18 -15.49 5.22
CA GLN A 52 22.64 -15.18 3.89
C GLN A 52 21.49 -14.16 3.94
N ALA A 53 21.17 -13.61 5.10
CA ALA A 53 20.12 -12.62 5.22
C ALA A 53 20.44 -11.35 4.45
N ASN A 54 19.43 -10.86 3.75
CA ASN A 54 19.45 -9.57 3.08
C ASN A 54 19.44 -8.43 4.09
N ILE A 55 19.83 -7.25 3.65
CA ILE A 55 19.98 -6.05 4.47
C ILE A 55 18.83 -5.10 4.18
N GLY A 56 18.03 -4.80 5.19
CA GLY A 56 17.07 -3.71 5.17
C GLY A 56 17.61 -2.48 5.91
N LEU A 57 17.26 -1.28 5.42
CA LEU A 57 17.52 0.01 6.06
C LEU A 57 16.20 0.61 6.52
N ASN A 58 16.07 0.94 7.80
CA ASN A 58 14.88 1.59 8.32
C ASN A 58 14.89 3.09 8.01
N LEU A 59 14.01 3.52 7.11
CA LEU A 59 13.89 4.92 6.70
C LEU A 59 13.16 5.76 7.75
N GLU A 60 12.30 5.18 8.59
CA GLU A 60 11.64 5.93 9.68
C GLU A 60 12.63 6.48 10.72
N LYS A 61 13.86 5.97 10.73
CA LYS A 61 14.95 6.41 11.59
C LYS A 61 15.85 7.45 10.94
N LEU A 62 15.53 7.84 9.70
CA LEU A 62 16.25 8.82 8.89
C LEU A 62 15.27 9.90 8.40
N PRO A 63 14.80 10.81 9.27
CA PRO A 63 13.63 11.67 9.01
C PRO A 63 13.78 12.65 7.84
N HIS A 64 14.99 12.88 7.35
CA HIS A 64 15.26 13.74 6.20
C HIS A 64 15.62 12.95 4.94
N VAL A 65 15.78 11.63 5.01
CA VAL A 65 16.18 10.80 3.88
C VAL A 65 14.96 10.16 3.26
N TRP A 66 14.89 10.21 1.93
CA TRP A 66 13.87 9.51 1.17
C TRP A 66 14.47 8.82 -0.06
N VAL A 67 13.73 7.87 -0.60
CA VAL A 67 14.15 7.07 -1.76
C VAL A 67 13.17 7.26 -2.91
N LEU A 68 13.69 7.63 -4.07
CA LEU A 68 13.01 7.49 -5.35
C LEU A 68 13.27 6.08 -5.87
N ASP A 69 12.27 5.20 -5.74
CA ASP A 69 12.31 3.83 -6.23
C ASP A 69 11.75 3.77 -7.66
N ILE A 70 12.66 3.57 -8.60
CA ILE A 70 12.43 3.52 -10.04
C ILE A 70 12.37 2.05 -10.45
N ASP A 71 11.17 1.52 -10.53
CA ASP A 71 10.89 0.12 -10.75
C ASP A 71 10.83 -0.20 -12.26
N ARG A 72 11.42 -1.33 -12.67
CA ARG A 72 11.31 -1.84 -14.04
C ARG A 72 10.84 -3.28 -14.04
N LYS A 73 9.90 -3.58 -14.95
CA LYS A 73 9.37 -4.93 -15.19
C LYS A 73 9.46 -5.23 -16.68
N GLU A 74 10.10 -6.35 -17.02
CA GLU A 74 10.39 -6.78 -18.40
C GLU A 74 9.16 -6.76 -19.34
N ASN A 75 7.96 -7.05 -18.81
CA ASN A 75 6.69 -7.05 -19.56
C ASN A 75 5.61 -6.18 -18.89
N GLY A 76 5.99 -5.07 -18.27
CA GLY A 76 5.03 -4.24 -17.55
C GLY A 76 5.51 -2.81 -17.38
N THR A 77 5.40 -2.33 -16.16
CA THR A 77 5.71 -0.95 -15.80
C THR A 77 7.21 -0.66 -15.93
N ASP A 78 7.55 0.46 -16.58
CA ASP A 78 8.92 0.94 -16.76
C ASP A 78 9.03 2.36 -16.21
N GLY A 79 9.48 2.48 -14.96
CA GLY A 79 9.61 3.77 -14.27
C GLY A 79 10.51 4.75 -15.03
N LEU A 80 11.55 4.27 -15.73
CA LEU A 80 12.40 5.15 -16.53
C LEU A 80 11.62 5.84 -17.66
N LYS A 81 10.66 5.14 -18.28
CA LYS A 81 9.76 5.76 -19.26
C LYS A 81 8.84 6.77 -18.59
N SER A 82 8.28 6.42 -17.45
CA SER A 82 7.44 7.35 -16.69
C SER A 82 8.18 8.62 -16.28
N LEU A 83 9.48 8.56 -15.96
CA LEU A 83 10.30 9.75 -15.72
C LEU A 83 10.57 10.60 -16.98
N GLN A 84 10.55 10.01 -18.18
CA GLN A 84 10.67 10.76 -19.44
C GLN A 84 9.40 11.55 -19.76
N ASP A 85 8.25 11.04 -19.33
CA ASP A 85 6.94 11.63 -19.55
C ASP A 85 6.64 12.80 -18.60
N ILE A 86 7.31 12.86 -17.43
CA ILE A 86 7.19 14.02 -16.53
C ILE A 86 8.09 15.15 -17.01
N LYS A 87 7.50 16.32 -17.23
CA LYS A 87 8.24 17.55 -17.53
C LYS A 87 8.35 18.41 -16.27
N CYS A 88 9.56 18.93 -16.04
CA CYS A 88 9.80 20.02 -15.11
C CYS A 88 9.21 21.33 -15.67
N GLU A 89 9.20 22.40 -14.87
CA GLU A 89 8.64 23.70 -15.28
C GLU A 89 9.33 24.30 -16.51
N ASP A 90 10.62 24.01 -16.68
CA ASP A 90 11.44 24.41 -17.84
C ASP A 90 11.19 23.56 -19.10
N GLY A 91 10.33 22.52 -19.01
CA GLY A 91 9.98 21.64 -20.12
C GLY A 91 10.93 20.46 -20.34
N GLU A 92 12.05 20.38 -19.61
CA GLU A 92 12.92 19.20 -19.64
C GLU A 92 12.29 18.02 -18.92
N SER A 93 12.62 16.80 -19.33
CA SER A 93 12.12 15.62 -18.61
C SER A 93 12.85 15.43 -17.28
N VAL A 94 12.14 14.96 -16.27
CA VAL A 94 12.73 14.57 -14.98
C VAL A 94 13.86 13.56 -15.19
N TYR A 95 13.71 12.60 -16.11
CA TYR A 95 14.76 11.65 -16.46
C TYR A 95 16.06 12.34 -16.92
N GLN A 96 15.96 13.33 -17.82
CA GLN A 96 17.13 14.07 -18.30
C GLN A 96 17.80 14.86 -17.18
N LYS A 97 17.02 15.58 -16.37
CA LYS A 97 17.58 16.37 -15.27
C LYS A 97 18.23 15.50 -14.20
N ILE A 98 17.64 14.35 -13.85
CA ILE A 98 18.28 13.37 -12.96
C ILE A 98 19.61 12.90 -13.55
N SER A 99 19.66 12.57 -14.85
CA SER A 99 20.89 12.06 -15.49
C SER A 99 22.05 13.06 -15.55
N GLN A 100 21.77 14.35 -15.33
CA GLN A 100 22.77 15.42 -15.26
C GLN A 100 23.23 15.71 -13.83
N LEU A 101 22.64 15.07 -12.81
CA LEU A 101 23.08 15.23 -11.43
C LEU A 101 24.38 14.47 -11.22
N ASP A 102 25.39 15.18 -10.73
CA ASP A 102 26.61 14.57 -10.24
C ASP A 102 26.36 13.89 -8.89
N ASN A 103 27.17 12.88 -8.57
CA ASN A 103 27.18 12.22 -7.25
C ASN A 103 25.85 11.54 -6.83
N LEU A 104 25.03 11.09 -7.79
CA LEU A 104 23.81 10.32 -7.49
C LEU A 104 24.11 9.10 -6.61
N LYS A 105 23.57 9.12 -5.39
CA LYS A 105 23.66 8.01 -4.45
C LYS A 105 22.50 7.06 -4.72
N GLY A 106 22.81 5.86 -5.20
CA GLY A 106 21.78 4.85 -5.38
C GLY A 106 22.29 3.44 -5.55
N CYS A 107 21.36 2.52 -5.75
CA CYS A 107 21.68 1.16 -6.14
C CYS A 107 20.82 0.70 -7.30
N THR A 108 21.33 -0.24 -8.07
CA THR A 108 20.55 -0.91 -9.12
C THR A 108 19.79 -2.07 -8.51
N THR A 109 18.53 -2.22 -8.91
CA THR A 109 17.67 -3.31 -8.44
C THR A 109 17.83 -4.54 -9.35
N PRO A 110 17.55 -5.75 -8.86
CA PRO A 110 17.62 -6.97 -9.66
C PRO A 110 16.75 -6.98 -10.92
N SER A 111 15.69 -6.16 -10.96
CA SER A 111 14.79 -6.07 -12.13
C SER A 111 15.25 -5.01 -13.15
N GLY A 112 16.44 -4.42 -12.96
CA GLY A 112 16.99 -3.38 -13.83
C GLY A 112 16.54 -1.96 -13.49
N GLY A 113 15.82 -1.79 -12.38
CA GLY A 113 15.44 -0.49 -11.83
C GLY A 113 16.53 0.13 -10.95
N GLN A 114 16.20 1.21 -10.25
CA GLN A 114 17.13 1.96 -9.40
C GLN A 114 16.45 2.47 -8.12
N HIS A 115 17.16 2.44 -7.00
CA HIS A 115 16.82 3.27 -5.84
C HIS A 115 17.77 4.47 -5.83
N LEU A 116 17.24 5.69 -5.87
CA LEU A 116 18.03 6.92 -5.71
C LEU A 116 17.68 7.56 -4.37
N TYR A 117 18.69 7.94 -3.59
CA TYR A 117 18.54 8.49 -2.25
C TYR A 117 18.77 9.98 -2.29
N PHE A 118 17.89 10.72 -1.61
CA PHE A 118 17.98 12.17 -1.46
C PHE A 118 17.66 12.60 -0.04
N THR A 119 18.09 13.80 0.34
CA THR A 119 17.59 14.48 1.54
C THR A 119 16.53 15.53 1.21
N SER A 120 15.60 15.78 2.14
CA SER A 120 14.59 16.83 2.05
C SER A 120 14.15 17.25 3.45
N GLU A 121 13.83 18.54 3.61
CA GLU A 121 13.16 19.07 4.82
C GLU A 121 11.63 18.96 4.72
N ASN A 122 11.10 18.49 3.59
CA ASN A 122 9.67 18.36 3.38
C ASN A 122 9.13 17.05 3.99
N GLU A 123 8.49 17.17 5.15
CA GLU A 123 7.90 16.04 5.87
C GLU A 123 6.87 15.24 5.06
N GLU A 124 6.18 15.86 4.10
CA GLU A 124 5.22 15.14 3.25
C GLU A 124 5.94 14.05 2.43
N ILE A 125 7.14 14.36 1.93
CA ILE A 125 7.98 13.43 1.18
C ILE A 125 8.63 12.40 2.13
N THR A 126 9.13 12.84 3.29
CA THR A 126 10.02 12.02 4.13
C THR A 126 9.33 11.20 5.21
N THR A 127 8.05 11.41 5.50
CA THR A 127 7.37 10.66 6.58
C THR A 127 6.55 9.47 6.08
N ASN A 128 6.03 9.55 4.86
CA ASN A 128 5.12 8.53 4.35
C ASN A 128 5.86 7.28 3.90
N ARG A 129 5.35 6.12 4.32
CA ARG A 129 5.95 4.82 3.98
C ARG A 129 6.13 4.63 2.48
N LYS A 130 5.13 5.01 1.68
CA LYS A 130 5.16 4.86 0.23
C LYS A 130 4.10 5.70 -0.46
N TYR A 131 4.51 6.52 -1.42
CA TYR A 131 3.64 7.07 -2.46
C TYR A 131 3.97 6.46 -3.80
N SER A 132 3.01 5.81 -4.44
CA SER A 132 3.13 5.44 -5.85
C SER A 132 2.73 6.62 -6.72
N VAL A 133 3.66 7.52 -6.99
CA VAL A 133 3.39 8.79 -7.68
C VAL A 133 3.11 8.60 -9.17
N LEU A 134 3.73 7.59 -9.80
CA LEU A 134 3.47 7.20 -11.18
C LEU A 134 3.63 5.69 -11.37
N PRO A 135 3.20 5.12 -12.51
CA PRO A 135 3.50 3.74 -12.83
C PRO A 135 5.01 3.46 -12.72
N GLY A 136 5.41 2.66 -11.73
CA GLY A 136 6.79 2.22 -11.56
C GLY A 136 7.70 3.29 -10.97
N ILE A 137 7.13 4.35 -10.40
CA ILE A 137 7.85 5.33 -9.59
C ILE A 137 7.18 5.40 -8.23
N ASP A 138 7.93 4.99 -7.23
CA ASP A 138 7.53 5.04 -5.84
C ASP A 138 8.45 6.01 -5.07
N VAL A 139 7.87 6.76 -4.14
CA VAL A 139 8.57 7.64 -3.21
C VAL A 139 8.45 7.03 -1.83
N LEU A 140 9.58 6.73 -1.20
CA LEU A 140 9.66 6.09 0.12
C LEU A 140 10.31 7.07 1.10
N GLY A 141 9.51 7.74 1.94
CA GLY A 141 10.01 8.57 3.03
C GLY A 141 10.16 7.79 4.34
N GLY A 142 9.16 6.96 4.65
CA GLY A 142 9.15 6.07 5.81
C GLY A 142 9.27 4.59 5.45
N GLY A 143 9.07 3.71 6.42
CA GLY A 143 9.23 2.28 6.25
C GLY A 143 10.69 1.87 6.07
N TYR A 144 11.02 1.19 4.97
CA TYR A 144 12.37 0.68 4.75
C TYR A 144 12.74 0.52 3.28
N ALA A 145 14.05 0.58 3.01
CA ALA A 145 14.64 0.24 1.72
C ALA A 145 15.51 -1.03 1.81
N ILE A 146 15.74 -1.67 0.67
CA ILE A 146 16.65 -2.83 0.58
C ILE A 146 18.01 -2.34 0.12
N LEU A 147 19.06 -2.73 0.83
CA LEU A 147 20.43 -2.32 0.54
C LEU A 147 21.21 -3.41 -0.21
N PRO A 148 22.13 -3.05 -1.12
CA PRO A 148 23.12 -3.96 -1.66
C PRO A 148 23.95 -4.63 -0.55
N PRO A 149 24.55 -5.81 -0.75
CA PRO A 149 24.46 -6.69 -1.91
C PRO A 149 23.30 -7.70 -1.76
N SER A 150 22.15 -7.29 -1.21
CA SER A 150 20.99 -8.17 -1.02
C SER A 150 20.56 -8.86 -2.32
N LYS A 151 20.09 -10.10 -2.22
CA LYS A 151 19.71 -10.95 -3.36
C LYS A 151 18.23 -11.29 -3.33
N THR A 152 17.64 -11.36 -4.51
CA THR A 152 16.30 -11.89 -4.75
C THR A 152 16.38 -13.03 -5.75
N HIS A 153 15.28 -13.75 -5.97
CA HIS A 153 15.20 -14.74 -7.06
C HIS A 153 15.50 -14.16 -8.46
N LYS A 154 15.39 -12.84 -8.63
CA LYS A 154 15.70 -12.15 -9.89
C LYS A 154 17.17 -11.75 -10.04
N GLY A 155 17.97 -11.85 -8.97
CA GLY A 155 19.35 -11.39 -8.95
C GLY A 155 19.66 -10.49 -7.76
N GLU A 156 20.74 -9.72 -7.88
CA GLU A 156 21.38 -8.99 -6.78
C GLU A 156 21.19 -7.48 -6.90
N TYR A 157 20.95 -6.81 -5.77
CA TYR A 157 21.05 -5.37 -5.65
C TYR A 157 22.53 -4.97 -5.73
N ARG A 158 22.90 -4.08 -6.65
CA ARG A 158 24.30 -3.69 -6.82
C ARG A 158 24.49 -2.21 -6.53
N LEU A 159 25.53 -1.90 -5.76
CA LEU A 159 25.99 -0.54 -5.50
C LEU A 159 26.17 0.20 -6.83
N SER A 160 25.67 1.45 -6.91
CA SER A 160 26.24 2.38 -7.90
C SER A 160 27.66 2.74 -7.49
N GLU A 161 28.48 3.21 -8.43
CA GLU A 161 29.86 3.63 -8.19
C GLU A 161 29.97 4.67 -7.06
N TYR A 162 28.92 5.45 -6.84
CA TYR A 162 28.90 6.55 -5.88
C TYR A 162 28.16 6.25 -4.58
N PHE A 163 27.59 5.05 -4.41
CA PHE A 163 26.71 4.78 -3.26
C PHE A 163 27.44 4.76 -1.92
N THR A 164 27.13 5.76 -1.12
CA THR A 164 27.35 5.81 0.32
C THR A 164 26.17 6.53 0.94
N LEU A 165 25.87 6.22 2.20
CA LEU A 165 24.91 6.98 2.99
C LEU A 165 25.57 8.19 3.67
N ASP A 166 26.91 8.32 3.65
CA ASP A 166 27.68 9.44 4.24
C ASP A 166 27.23 10.82 3.72
N ASP A 167 26.94 10.91 2.42
CA ASP A 167 26.73 12.17 1.71
C ASP A 167 25.56 12.05 0.72
N ILE A 168 24.38 11.69 1.23
CA ILE A 168 23.16 11.73 0.42
C ILE A 168 22.88 13.19 0.02
N PRO A 169 22.80 13.50 -1.29
CA PRO A 169 22.60 14.87 -1.74
C PRO A 169 21.19 15.36 -1.43
N PRO A 170 21.00 16.67 -1.19
CA PRO A 170 19.66 17.24 -1.15
C PRO A 170 18.95 17.03 -2.48
N ALA A 171 17.65 16.75 -2.41
CA ALA A 171 16.80 16.73 -3.58
C ALA A 171 16.82 18.12 -4.24
N PRO A 172 17.10 18.23 -5.55
CA PRO A 172 16.95 19.50 -6.24
C PRO A 172 15.50 19.98 -6.15
N GLU A 173 15.30 21.29 -6.03
CA GLU A 173 13.96 21.90 -5.87
C GLU A 173 12.97 21.42 -6.94
N TRP A 174 13.42 21.32 -8.21
CA TRP A 174 12.58 20.83 -9.31
C TRP A 174 12.11 19.38 -9.14
N LEU A 175 12.88 18.54 -8.43
CA LEU A 175 12.51 17.15 -8.16
C LEU A 175 11.47 17.09 -7.04
N GLU A 176 11.68 17.85 -5.96
CA GLU A 176 10.72 17.95 -4.86
C GLU A 176 9.37 18.46 -5.36
N GLN A 177 9.35 19.54 -6.14
CA GLN A 177 8.14 20.10 -6.72
C GLN A 177 7.42 19.09 -7.63
N ALA A 178 8.16 18.34 -8.47
CA ALA A 178 7.59 17.33 -9.34
C ALA A 178 6.96 16.18 -8.54
N VAL A 179 7.63 15.74 -7.46
CA VAL A 179 7.12 14.70 -6.56
C VAL A 179 5.85 15.16 -5.84
N LEU A 180 5.87 16.34 -5.21
CA LEU A 180 4.72 16.90 -4.49
C LEU A 180 3.52 17.07 -5.42
N LYS A 181 3.73 17.62 -6.61
CA LYS A 181 2.67 17.74 -7.63
C LYS A 181 2.06 16.38 -7.97
N ALA A 182 2.88 15.34 -8.10
CA ALA A 182 2.40 14.00 -8.41
C ALA A 182 1.66 13.35 -7.23
N ILE A 183 2.09 13.60 -5.99
CA ILE A 183 1.38 13.20 -4.76
C ILE A 183 -0.02 13.84 -4.75
N HIS A 184 -0.11 15.17 -4.91
CA HIS A 184 -1.38 15.91 -4.86
C HIS A 184 -2.30 15.63 -6.05
N GLN A 185 -1.77 15.35 -7.25
CA GLN A 185 -2.57 14.94 -8.41
C GLN A 185 -3.32 13.63 -8.15
N LYS A 186 -2.71 12.70 -7.41
CA LYS A 186 -3.33 11.43 -7.07
C LYS A 186 -4.44 11.57 -6.04
N GLU A 187 -4.26 12.47 -5.07
CA GLU A 187 -5.28 12.79 -4.07
C GLU A 187 -6.50 13.48 -4.70
N GLY A 188 -6.29 14.35 -5.69
CA GLY A 188 -7.36 14.95 -6.50
C GLY A 188 -8.09 13.95 -7.43
N SER A 189 -7.49 12.77 -7.68
CA SER A 189 -8.05 11.70 -8.52
C SER A 189 -8.77 10.60 -7.71
N THR A 190 -9.07 10.85 -6.43
CA THR A 190 -9.94 9.99 -5.62
C THR A 190 -11.40 9.99 -6.08
N ASN A 191 -11.77 10.79 -7.08
CA ASN A 191 -13.00 10.58 -7.84
C ASN A 191 -12.89 9.30 -8.66
N PHE A 192 -13.54 8.25 -8.18
CA PHE A 192 -13.74 6.99 -8.89
C PHE A 192 -14.30 7.27 -10.31
N SER A 193 -13.44 7.20 -11.33
CA SER A 193 -13.83 7.36 -12.73
C SER A 193 -14.60 6.13 -13.18
N MET A 194 -15.89 6.31 -13.44
CA MET A 194 -16.87 5.27 -13.78
C MET A 194 -16.69 4.67 -15.19
N VAL A 195 -15.46 4.62 -15.73
CA VAL A 195 -15.21 4.10 -17.08
C VAL A 195 -13.90 3.32 -17.14
N ALA A 196 -13.93 2.08 -16.65
CA ALA A 196 -12.97 1.07 -17.06
C ALA A 196 -13.53 0.31 -18.28
N LYS A 197 -12.75 0.34 -19.37
CA LYS A 197 -13.01 -0.38 -20.63
C LYS A 197 -13.37 -1.85 -20.36
N GLY A 198 -14.53 -2.28 -20.87
CA GLY A 198 -14.93 -3.69 -20.90
C GLY A 198 -15.66 -4.20 -19.67
N SER A 199 -16.35 -3.35 -18.91
CA SER A 199 -17.24 -3.82 -17.85
C SER A 199 -18.32 -4.75 -18.44
N PRO A 200 -18.48 -5.98 -17.96
CA PRO A 200 -19.61 -6.80 -18.34
C PRO A 200 -20.89 -6.02 -18.00
N THR A 201 -21.84 -5.98 -18.93
CA THR A 201 -23.18 -5.45 -18.67
C THR A 201 -23.68 -6.03 -17.35
N MET A 202 -24.25 -5.18 -16.48
CA MET A 202 -24.59 -5.43 -15.06
C MET A 202 -25.38 -6.72 -14.75
N THR A 203 -25.79 -7.49 -15.74
CA THR A 203 -26.60 -8.70 -15.61
C THR A 203 -25.83 -9.99 -15.88
N GLN A 204 -24.64 -9.97 -16.51
CA GLN A 204 -23.96 -11.19 -16.94
C GLN A 204 -22.73 -11.52 -16.07
N GLY A 205 -22.89 -12.47 -15.14
CA GLY A 205 -21.80 -13.02 -14.33
C GLY A 205 -21.77 -12.58 -12.85
N MET A 206 -22.76 -11.81 -12.38
CA MET A 206 -22.82 -11.42 -10.97
C MET A 206 -23.07 -12.62 -10.05
N LYS A 207 -22.20 -12.79 -9.05
CA LYS A 207 -22.42 -13.74 -7.96
C LYS A 207 -23.50 -13.20 -7.01
N TYR A 208 -24.16 -14.10 -6.30
CA TYR A 208 -25.26 -13.78 -5.39
C TYR A 208 -24.94 -12.61 -4.43
N THR A 209 -23.79 -12.64 -3.74
CA THR A 209 -23.40 -11.57 -2.81
C THR A 209 -23.29 -10.21 -3.50
N ALA A 210 -22.74 -10.16 -4.71
CA ALA A 210 -22.65 -8.92 -5.48
C ALA A 210 -24.05 -8.39 -5.82
N SER A 211 -24.98 -9.26 -6.22
CA SER A 211 -26.35 -8.86 -6.50
C SER A 211 -27.07 -8.28 -5.27
N VAL A 212 -26.82 -8.83 -4.08
CA VAL A 212 -27.42 -8.33 -2.83
C VAL A 212 -26.87 -6.96 -2.47
N VAL A 213 -25.56 -6.75 -2.60
CA VAL A 213 -24.94 -5.45 -2.32
C VAL A 213 -25.38 -4.39 -3.33
N CYS A 214 -25.49 -4.72 -4.62
CA CYS A 214 -26.05 -3.81 -5.61
C CYS A 214 -27.52 -3.45 -5.28
N GLU A 215 -28.34 -4.43 -4.89
CA GLU A 215 -29.72 -4.18 -4.46
C GLU A 215 -29.79 -3.26 -3.23
N TRP A 216 -28.80 -3.30 -2.34
CA TRP A 216 -28.69 -2.33 -1.23
C TRP A 216 -28.44 -0.92 -1.74
N MET A 217 -27.52 -0.76 -2.69
CA MET A 217 -27.19 0.54 -3.27
C MET A 217 -28.35 1.14 -4.07
N ASP A 218 -29.17 0.31 -4.71
CA ASP A 218 -30.38 0.77 -5.42
C ASP A 218 -31.43 1.34 -4.46
N GLY A 219 -31.40 0.91 -3.19
CA GLY A 219 -32.30 1.37 -2.14
C GLY A 219 -33.77 1.06 -2.38
N VAL A 220 -34.64 1.72 -1.60
CA VAL A 220 -36.09 1.57 -1.70
C VAL A 220 -36.83 2.86 -1.32
N ALA A 221 -37.87 3.18 -2.08
CA ALA A 221 -38.73 4.33 -1.85
C ALA A 221 -39.94 3.98 -0.97
N GLU A 222 -40.69 5.02 -0.59
CA GLU A 222 -41.90 4.90 0.21
C GLU A 222 -42.92 3.90 -0.39
N GLY A 223 -43.45 3.02 0.45
CA GLY A 223 -44.40 1.95 0.08
C GLY A 223 -43.83 0.55 0.25
N GLU A 224 -42.55 0.34 -0.10
CA GLU A 224 -41.92 -1.00 -0.09
C GLU A 224 -40.89 -1.19 1.04
N ARG A 225 -40.67 -0.15 1.86
CA ARG A 225 -39.62 -0.08 2.90
C ARG A 225 -39.60 -1.27 3.85
N ASN A 226 -40.75 -1.59 4.45
CA ASN A 226 -40.88 -2.71 5.40
C ASN A 226 -40.58 -4.05 4.74
N VAL A 227 -41.12 -4.27 3.52
CA VAL A 227 -40.92 -5.50 2.75
C VAL A 227 -39.44 -5.66 2.39
N TRP A 228 -38.81 -4.57 1.98
CA TRP A 228 -37.41 -4.55 1.60
C TRP A 228 -36.48 -4.83 2.78
N LEU A 229 -36.65 -4.15 3.92
CA LEU A 229 -35.86 -4.40 5.13
C LEU A 229 -36.04 -5.83 5.66
N THR A 230 -37.29 -6.33 5.61
CA THR A 230 -37.63 -7.72 5.94
C THR A 230 -36.86 -8.72 5.07
N LYS A 231 -36.76 -8.44 3.77
CA LYS A 231 -36.01 -9.26 2.81
C LYS A 231 -34.51 -9.25 3.12
N GLN A 232 -33.93 -8.08 3.39
CA GLN A 232 -32.49 -7.98 3.67
C GLN A 232 -32.12 -8.68 4.98
N ILE A 233 -32.88 -8.47 6.05
CA ILE A 233 -32.57 -9.12 7.34
C ILE A 233 -32.76 -10.64 7.29
N GLY A 234 -33.78 -11.12 6.57
CA GLY A 234 -33.98 -12.55 6.33
C GLY A 234 -32.82 -13.18 5.57
N ARG A 235 -32.22 -12.48 4.60
CA ARG A 235 -31.02 -12.96 3.90
C ARG A 235 -29.82 -13.05 4.82
N LEU A 236 -29.56 -12.03 5.65
CA LEU A 236 -28.42 -12.03 6.56
C LEU A 236 -28.53 -13.17 7.59
N LEU A 237 -29.68 -13.28 8.26
CA LEU A 237 -29.91 -14.33 9.26
C LEU A 237 -29.95 -15.72 8.62
N GLY A 238 -30.57 -15.87 7.45
CA GLY A 238 -30.62 -17.15 6.73
C GLY A 238 -29.27 -17.67 6.24
N GLN A 239 -28.28 -16.78 6.07
CA GLN A 239 -26.89 -17.14 5.77
C GLN A 239 -26.04 -17.42 7.02
N GLY A 240 -26.67 -17.44 8.21
CA GLY A 240 -25.97 -17.76 9.46
C GLY A 240 -25.35 -16.56 10.18
N MET A 241 -25.61 -15.33 9.74
CA MET A 241 -25.10 -14.14 10.45
C MET A 241 -25.61 -14.10 11.90
N PRO A 242 -24.74 -13.82 12.89
CA PRO A 242 -25.17 -13.61 14.27
C PRO A 242 -26.15 -12.43 14.37
N ALA A 243 -27.14 -12.57 15.26
CA ALA A 243 -28.25 -11.63 15.38
C ALA A 243 -27.80 -10.18 15.67
N GLU A 244 -26.75 -10.01 16.48
CA GLU A 244 -26.17 -8.71 16.81
C GLU A 244 -25.65 -7.96 15.57
N TYR A 245 -24.90 -8.64 14.71
CA TYR A 245 -24.39 -8.04 13.46
C TYR A 245 -25.53 -7.77 12.48
N ALA A 246 -26.48 -8.71 12.39
CA ALA A 246 -27.65 -8.55 11.53
C ALA A 246 -28.49 -7.33 11.94
N TYR A 247 -28.62 -7.08 13.25
CA TYR A 247 -29.30 -5.90 13.80
C TYR A 247 -28.56 -4.59 13.48
N THR A 248 -27.23 -4.56 13.64
CA THR A 248 -26.41 -3.40 13.26
C THR A 248 -26.53 -3.09 11.77
N TRP A 249 -26.47 -4.12 10.92
CA TRP A 249 -26.65 -3.97 9.48
C TRP A 249 -28.05 -3.46 9.13
N LEU A 250 -29.10 -3.93 9.79
CA LEU A 250 -30.46 -3.47 9.51
C LEU A 250 -30.62 -1.97 9.72
N HIS A 251 -30.07 -1.44 10.82
CA HIS A 251 -30.07 -0.01 11.11
C HIS A 251 -29.25 0.80 10.10
N HIS A 252 -28.09 0.27 9.70
CA HIS A 252 -27.29 0.90 8.65
C HIS A 252 -28.06 0.95 7.33
N LEU A 253 -28.68 -0.16 6.92
CA LEU A 253 -29.46 -0.22 5.69
C LEU A 253 -30.65 0.75 5.71
N ASN A 254 -31.37 0.83 6.83
CA ASN A 254 -32.49 1.78 6.98
C ASN A 254 -32.03 3.25 6.90
N SER A 255 -30.89 3.59 7.50
CA SER A 255 -30.41 4.98 7.51
C SER A 255 -29.79 5.44 6.19
N GLN A 256 -29.24 4.51 5.40
CA GLN A 256 -28.51 4.86 4.17
C GLN A 256 -29.30 4.65 2.88
N PHE A 257 -30.24 3.69 2.85
CA PHE A 257 -30.83 3.19 1.60
C PHE A 257 -32.36 3.15 1.58
N VAL A 258 -33.03 3.62 2.63
CA VAL A 258 -34.50 3.65 2.74
C VAL A 258 -34.97 5.09 2.81
N GLU A 259 -35.83 5.52 1.88
CA GLU A 259 -36.34 6.89 1.82
C GLU A 259 -37.88 6.93 1.85
N PRO A 260 -38.52 7.59 2.85
CA PRO A 260 -37.90 8.06 4.09
C PRO A 260 -37.59 6.90 5.03
N SER A 261 -36.53 7.02 5.84
CA SER A 261 -36.13 6.00 6.81
C SER A 261 -37.26 5.66 7.78
N LEU A 262 -37.38 4.39 8.18
CA LEU A 262 -38.32 3.98 9.22
C LEU A 262 -37.85 4.41 10.61
N SER A 263 -38.80 4.53 11.55
CA SER A 263 -38.47 4.76 12.95
C SER A 263 -37.81 3.54 13.60
N ASP A 264 -37.02 3.76 14.66
CA ASP A 264 -36.39 2.66 15.42
C ASP A 264 -37.41 1.62 15.91
N SER A 265 -38.61 2.07 16.28
CA SER A 265 -39.68 1.18 16.75
C SER A 265 -40.16 0.22 15.65
N GLU A 266 -40.24 0.69 14.41
CA GLU A 266 -40.62 -0.12 13.25
C GLU A 266 -39.49 -1.06 12.85
N VAL A 267 -38.25 -0.57 12.81
CA VAL A 267 -37.05 -1.39 12.54
C VAL A 267 -36.92 -2.52 13.56
N ASN A 268 -37.12 -2.22 14.84
CA ASN A 268 -37.12 -3.21 15.92
C ASN A 268 -38.21 -4.27 15.75
N THR A 269 -39.40 -3.86 15.29
CA THR A 269 -40.52 -4.77 15.04
C THR A 269 -40.21 -5.71 13.87
N VAL A 270 -39.65 -5.18 12.78
CA VAL A 270 -39.18 -5.97 11.62
C VAL A 270 -38.13 -6.99 12.05
N PHE A 271 -37.11 -6.55 12.79
CA PHE A 271 -36.03 -7.42 13.24
C PHE A 271 -36.53 -8.58 14.10
N LYS A 272 -37.32 -8.29 15.15
CA LYS A 272 -37.85 -9.30 16.05
C LYS A 272 -38.71 -10.34 15.31
N SER A 273 -39.60 -9.87 14.43
CA SER A 273 -40.47 -10.73 13.62
C SER A 273 -39.69 -11.73 12.77
N ILE A 274 -38.56 -11.31 12.19
CA ILE A 274 -37.76 -12.19 11.33
C ILE A 274 -36.80 -13.07 12.12
N LEU A 275 -36.21 -12.56 13.21
CA LEU A 275 -35.41 -13.36 14.11
C LEU A 275 -36.22 -14.55 14.66
N ASP A 276 -37.43 -14.30 15.14
CA ASP A 276 -38.31 -15.35 15.68
C ASP A 276 -38.66 -16.42 14.63
N LYS A 277 -38.90 -15.99 13.38
CA LYS A 277 -39.17 -16.93 12.26
C LYS A 277 -37.95 -17.78 11.93
N GLU A 278 -36.76 -17.18 11.91
CA GLU A 278 -35.53 -17.89 11.56
C GLU A 278 -35.08 -18.85 12.67
N LEU A 279 -35.26 -18.48 13.95
CA LEU A 279 -35.00 -19.38 15.08
C LEU A 279 -35.90 -20.62 15.04
N LYS A 280 -37.22 -20.44 14.83
CA LYS A 280 -38.15 -21.56 14.67
C LYS A 280 -37.79 -22.48 13.50
N LYS A 281 -37.33 -21.90 12.38
CA LYS A 281 -36.90 -22.67 11.21
C LYS A 281 -35.67 -23.52 11.50
N ARG A 282 -34.72 -23.00 12.28
CA ARG A 282 -33.51 -23.73 12.71
C ARG A 282 -33.85 -24.84 13.70
N GLU A 283 -34.76 -24.61 14.64
CA GLU A 283 -35.24 -25.63 15.58
C GLU A 283 -35.91 -26.81 14.89
N MET A 284 -36.63 -26.58 13.78
CA MET A 284 -37.24 -27.65 12.97
C MET A 284 -36.26 -28.40 12.06
N ALA A 285 -35.03 -27.89 11.90
CA ALA A 285 -34.01 -28.47 11.02
C ALA A 285 -32.99 -29.35 11.77
N ILE A 286 -33.13 -29.46 13.09
CA ILE A 286 -32.37 -30.31 14.02
C ILE A 286 -33.19 -31.55 14.33
#